data_AF-A0A7T4PM20-F1
#
_entry.id   AF-A0A7T4PM20-F1
#
_cell.length_a   1.000
_cell.length_b   1.000
_cell.length_c   1.000
_cell.angle_alpha   90.00
_cell.angle_beta   90.00
_cell.angle_gamma   90.00
#
_symmetry.space_group_name_H-M   'P 1'
#
loop_
_entity.id
_entity.type
_entity.pdbx_description
1 polymer ?
#
loop_
_entity_poly.entity_id
_entity_poly.type
_entity_poly.pdbx_seq_one_letter_code
_entity_poly.pdbx_strand_id
1 'polypeptide(L)'
;MQSQNNVTPNIDSQYSPSHIRTTWGGTGSVEDASRAFGFSRAKGYDLVRRGEFPCRVLRIGRSTRVVTTSLLRVLDSGEPEYSNAHV
;
A
#
# COMPACT_ATOMS: atom_id res chain seq x y z
N MET A 1 28.44 4.40 -28.77
CA MET A 1 27.32 5.36 -28.60
C MET A 1 26.15 4.57 -28.03
N GLN A 2 26.04 4.47 -26.70
CA GLN A 2 25.02 3.63 -26.06
C GLN A 2 23.67 4.33 -26.21
N SER A 3 22.79 3.69 -26.97
CA SER A 3 21.40 4.11 -27.18
C SER A 3 20.70 4.30 -25.83
N GLN A 4 20.11 5.47 -25.64
CA GLN A 4 19.36 5.82 -24.44
C GLN A 4 18.13 4.91 -24.34
N ASN A 5 18.20 3.92 -23.46
CA ASN A 5 17.06 3.09 -23.10
C ASN A 5 15.99 3.99 -22.48
N ASN A 6 14.85 4.06 -23.15
CA ASN A 6 13.68 4.81 -22.73
C ASN A 6 13.14 4.18 -21.44
N VAL A 7 13.61 4.66 -20.29
CA VAL A 7 13.16 4.21 -18.95
C VAL A 7 11.72 4.68 -18.78
N THR A 8 10.77 3.83 -19.13
CA THR A 8 9.42 3.93 -18.57
C THR A 8 9.58 3.90 -17.06
N PRO A 9 9.07 4.87 -16.27
CA PRO A 9 9.17 4.79 -14.83
C PRO A 9 8.43 3.53 -14.40
N ASN A 10 9.20 2.53 -14.00
CA ASN A 10 8.71 1.25 -13.52
C ASN A 10 7.84 1.56 -12.28
N ILE A 11 6.53 1.48 -12.43
CA ILE A 11 5.56 1.79 -11.38
C ILE A 11 5.79 0.85 -10.18
N ASP A 12 6.27 -0.37 -10.40
CA ASP A 12 6.65 -1.33 -9.35
C ASP A 12 7.81 -0.85 -8.47
N SER A 13 8.71 -0.01 -8.98
CA SER A 13 9.84 0.54 -8.21
C SER A 13 9.39 1.55 -7.16
N GLN A 14 8.36 2.35 -7.45
CA GLN A 14 7.83 3.35 -6.51
C GLN A 14 7.09 2.71 -5.33
N TYR A 15 6.47 1.55 -5.57
CA TYR A 15 5.69 0.81 -4.57
C TYR A 15 6.45 -0.40 -3.99
N SER A 16 7.75 -0.52 -4.28
CA SER A 16 8.60 -1.53 -3.64
C SER A 16 8.74 -1.25 -2.13
N PRO A 17 8.81 -2.29 -1.27
CA PRO A 17 8.93 -2.14 0.18
C PRO A 17 10.10 -1.24 0.61
N SER A 18 11.21 -1.31 -0.14
CA SER A 18 12.42 -0.52 0.08
C SER A 18 12.28 0.96 -0.27
N HIS A 19 11.41 1.30 -1.22
CA HIS A 19 11.11 2.69 -1.57
C HIS A 19 10.10 3.27 -0.58
N ILE A 20 9.05 2.51 -0.27
CA ILE A 20 8.00 2.89 0.69
C ILE A 20 8.62 3.24 2.05
N ARG A 21 9.53 2.42 2.58
CA ARG A 21 10.20 2.68 3.87
C ARG A 21 11.01 3.99 3.90
N THR A 22 11.56 4.41 2.76
CA THR A 22 12.39 5.62 2.66
C THR A 22 11.52 6.86 2.44
N THR A 23 10.46 6.73 1.64
CA THR A 23 9.65 7.86 1.18
C THR A 23 8.50 8.18 2.13
N TRP A 24 7.92 7.18 2.81
CA TRP A 24 6.73 7.39 3.65
C TRP A 24 7.13 7.62 5.11
N GLY A 25 6.72 8.77 5.66
CA GLY A 25 6.92 9.14 7.07
C GLY A 25 6.03 8.39 8.06
N GLY A 26 5.95 7.06 7.95
CA GLY A 26 5.21 6.18 8.87
C GLY A 26 3.73 5.92 8.51
N THR A 27 3.10 6.77 7.68
CA THR A 27 1.78 6.49 7.11
C THR A 27 1.70 6.84 5.62
N GLY A 28 0.86 6.12 4.89
CA GLY A 28 0.57 6.37 3.47
C GLY A 28 -0.89 6.62 3.19
N SER A 29 -1.21 6.97 1.94
CA SER A 29 -2.59 7.07 1.48
C SER A 29 -3.14 5.69 1.14
N VAL A 30 -4.46 5.53 1.22
CA VAL A 30 -5.13 4.29 0.78
C VAL A 30 -4.86 4.01 -0.70
N GLU A 31 -4.83 5.04 -1.54
CA GLU A 31 -4.53 4.89 -2.97
C GLU A 31 -3.15 4.27 -3.21
N ASP A 32 -2.11 4.80 -2.55
CA ASP A 32 -0.75 4.31 -2.73
C ASP A 32 -0.57 2.89 -2.17
N ALA A 33 -1.17 2.59 -1.02
CA ALA A 33 -1.18 1.24 -0.48
C ALA A 33 -1.94 0.27 -1.40
N SER A 34 -3.03 0.71 -2.02
CA SER A 34 -3.80 -0.10 -2.97
C SER A 34 -2.97 -0.43 -4.22
N ARG A 35 -2.25 0.56 -4.76
CA ARG A 35 -1.34 0.33 -5.89
C ARG A 35 -0.20 -0.61 -5.53
N ALA A 36 0.36 -0.51 -4.33
CA ALA A 36 1.36 -1.44 -3.84
C ALA A 36 0.86 -2.90 -3.77
N PHE A 37 -0.44 -3.10 -3.55
CA PHE A 37 -1.09 -4.42 -3.61
C PHE A 37 -1.62 -4.80 -5.00
N GLY A 38 -1.49 -3.95 -6.02
CA GLY A 38 -2.07 -4.19 -7.34
C GLY A 38 -3.59 -3.97 -7.43
N PHE A 39 -4.20 -3.30 -6.44
CA PHE A 39 -5.62 -2.92 -6.48
C PHE A 39 -5.85 -1.59 -7.18
N SER A 40 -7.04 -1.44 -7.77
CA SER A 40 -7.53 -0.13 -8.18
C SER A 40 -7.84 0.74 -6.95
N ARG A 41 -7.72 2.07 -7.10
CA ARG A 41 -8.10 3.04 -6.06
C ARG A 41 -9.51 2.77 -5.53
N ALA A 42 -10.47 2.53 -6.42
CA ALA A 42 -11.87 2.29 -6.07
C ALA A 42 -12.01 1.03 -5.20
N LYS A 43 -11.34 -0.07 -5.57
CA LYS A 43 -11.35 -1.32 -4.79
C LYS A 43 -10.71 -1.14 -3.42
N GLY A 44 -9.61 -0.39 -3.35
CA GLY A 44 -8.97 -0.02 -2.09
C GLY A 44 -9.93 0.66 -1.11
N TYR A 45 -10.58 1.74 -1.55
CA TYR A 45 -11.55 2.45 -0.70
C TYR A 45 -12.80 1.64 -0.38
N ASP A 46 -13.25 0.75 -1.27
CA ASP A 46 -14.32 -0.22 -0.98
C ASP A 46 -13.94 -1.13 0.20
N LEU A 47 -12.76 -1.77 0.14
CA LEU A 47 -12.24 -2.61 1.23
C LEU A 47 -12.10 -1.82 2.53
N VAL A 48 -11.61 -0.58 2.49
CA VAL A 48 -11.53 0.27 3.68
C VAL A 48 -12.92 0.55 4.27
N ARG A 49 -13.93 0.84 3.44
CA ARG A 49 -15.30 1.06 3.91
C ARG A 49 -15.90 -0.19 4.55
N ARG A 50 -15.55 -1.37 4.05
CA ARG A 50 -15.95 -2.68 4.57
C ARG A 50 -15.15 -3.12 5.81
N GLY A 51 -14.04 -2.43 6.12
CA GLY A 51 -13.12 -2.84 7.19
C GLY A 51 -12.26 -4.06 6.82
N GLU A 52 -12.16 -4.39 5.53
CA GLU A 52 -11.48 -5.56 4.99
C GLU A 52 -10.17 -5.20 4.27
N PHE A 53 -9.67 -3.98 4.47
CA PHE A 53 -8.39 -3.61 3.90
C PHE A 53 -7.27 -4.44 4.57
N PRO A 54 -6.32 -5.00 3.80
CA PRO A 54 -5.32 -5.95 4.34
C PRO A 54 -4.36 -5.33 5.36
N CYS A 55 -4.35 -3.99 5.48
CA CYS A 55 -3.51 -3.24 6.40
C CYS A 55 -4.34 -2.43 7.38
N ARG A 56 -3.70 -2.02 8.48
CA ARG A 56 -4.30 -1.13 9.47
C ARG A 56 -4.55 0.24 8.86
N VAL A 57 -5.80 0.67 8.90
CA VAL A 57 -6.24 1.98 8.43
C VAL A 57 -6.56 2.88 9.62
N LEU A 58 -6.00 4.08 9.61
CA LEU A 58 -6.25 5.13 10.57
C LEU A 58 -7.09 6.23 9.92
N ARG A 59 -8.19 6.61 10.56
CA ARG A 59 -8.92 7.84 10.24
C ARG A 59 -8.36 8.97 11.07
N ILE A 60 -7.71 9.92 10.39
CA ILE A 60 -7.16 11.13 11.00
C ILE A 60 -7.94 12.32 10.43
N GLY A 61 -8.94 12.78 11.20
CA GLY A 61 -9.89 13.78 10.75
C GLY A 61 -10.64 13.33 9.49
N ARG A 62 -10.48 14.07 8.38
CA ARG A 62 -11.11 13.76 7.08
C ARG A 62 -10.24 12.85 6.21
N SER A 63 -9.00 12.60 6.61
CA SER A 63 -8.04 11.79 5.85
C SER A 63 -8.05 10.35 6.35
N THR A 64 -7.99 9.44 5.38
CA THR A 64 -7.83 8.01 5.65
C THR A 64 -6.41 7.62 5.28
N ARG A 65 -5.64 7.14 6.26
CA ARG A 65 -4.22 6.82 6.15
C ARG A 65 -4.01 5.34 6.45
N VAL A 66 -3.04 4.72 5.79
CA VAL A 66 -2.61 3.34 6.06
C VAL A 66 -1.31 3.36 6.84
N VAL A 67 -1.18 2.49 7.83
CA VAL A 67 0.06 2.35 8.60
C VAL A 67 1.12 1.66 7.73
N THR A 68 2.25 2.34 7.51
CA THR A 68 3.30 1.83 6.62
C THR A 68 3.92 0.53 7.14
N THR A 69 4.11 0.38 8.45
CA THR A 69 4.61 -0.88 9.04
C THR A 69 3.69 -2.05 8.73
N SER A 70 2.37 -1.86 8.79
CA SER A 70 1.44 -2.92 8.42
C SER A 70 1.45 -3.24 6.93
N LEU A 71 1.56 -2.21 6.09
CA LEU A 71 1.73 -2.40 4.66
C LEU A 71 2.97 -3.23 4.33
N LEU A 72 4.12 -2.88 4.91
CA LEU A 72 5.37 -3.59 4.67
C LEU A 72 5.30 -5.04 5.13
N ARG A 73 4.64 -5.31 6.26
CA ARG A 73 4.50 -6.69 6.75
C ARG A 73 3.64 -7.55 5.83
N VAL A 74 2.54 -7.03 5.30
CA VAL A 74 1.72 -7.77 4.33
C VAL A 74 2.48 -7.98 3.02
N LEU A 75 3.24 -6.99 2.55
CA LEU A 75 4.05 -7.11 1.33
C LEU A 75 5.20 -8.11 1.49
N ASP A 76 5.79 -8.22 2.69
CA ASP A 76 6.90 -9.14 2.98
C ASP A 76 6.40 -10.57 3.28
N SER A 77 5.34 -10.71 4.08
CA SER A 77 4.79 -11.99 4.51
C SER A 77 3.81 -12.60 3.51
N GLY A 78 3.21 -11.81 2.62
CA GLY A 78 2.10 -12.22 1.75
C GLY A 78 0.77 -12.46 2.49
N GLU A 79 0.75 -12.42 3.81
CA GLU A 79 -0.44 -12.61 4.63
C GLU A 79 -1.04 -11.27 5.07
N PRO A 80 -2.36 -11.06 4.93
CA PRO A 80 -3.01 -9.86 5.42
C PRO A 80 -2.94 -9.81 6.94
N GLU A 81 -2.60 -8.65 7.52
CA GLU A 81 -2.55 -8.46 8.98
C GLU A 81 -3.92 -8.49 9.68
N TYR A 82 -4.97 -8.82 8.92
CA TYR A 82 -6.33 -9.00 9.42
C TYR A 82 -6.94 -10.27 8.81
N SER A 83 -6.40 -11.44 9.19
CA SER A 83 -7.23 -12.64 9.20
C SER A 83 -8.29 -12.44 10.27
N ASN A 84 -9.53 -12.20 9.84
CA ASN A 84 -10.70 -12.31 10.71
C ASN A 84 -10.86 -13.78 11.13
N ALA A 85 -10.00 -14.25 12.03
CA ALA A 85 -10.36 -15.27 13.00
C ALA A 85 -11.33 -14.62 14.00
N HIS A 86 -12.52 -14.25 13.51
CA HIS A 86 -13.66 -14.07 14.38
C HIS A 86 -14.28 -15.45 14.55
N VAL A 87 -14.22 -15.88 15.81
CA VAL A 87 -14.87 -17.04 16.45
C VAL A 87 -16.32 -17.26 16.03
#